data_AF-A0A938HU45-F1
#
_entry.id   AF-A0A938HU45-F1
#
_cell.length_a   1.000
_cell.length_b   1.000
_cell.length_c   1.000
_cell.angle_alpha   90.00
_cell.angle_beta   90.00
_cell.angle_gamma   90.00
#
_symmetry.space_group_name_H-M   'P 1'
#
loop_
_entity.id
_entity.type
_entity.pdbx_description
1 polymer ?
#
loop_
_entity_poly.entity_id
_entity_poly.type
_entity_poly.pdbx_seq_one_letter_code
_entity_poly.pdbx_strand_id
1 'polypeptide(L)'
;MPGSRLAARPVRRSNAAQCGSWATRPDRAVVLSQFDRVTIASTSVLAAAFPTLAIIDLAHQLLPDNTVLPGILAGPSFAPFLGHLNTWDGALGAVAGFLLFLPIWLRAQLPGPAGQIMGLGDRKFSAMPDAALGLQFRGGAVHTGVRIGGLAAVGRYWTGHSTFLPEETVY
;
A
#
# COMPACT_ATOMS: atom_id res chain seq x y z
N MET A 1 13.27 52.15 56.44
CA MET A 1 12.92 50.79 56.91
C MET A 1 11.98 50.15 55.89
N PRO A 2 12.38 49.06 55.20
CA PRO A 2 11.61 48.44 54.13
C PRO A 2 10.71 47.33 54.68
N GLY A 3 9.42 47.36 54.31
CA GLY A 3 8.44 46.33 54.67
C GLY A 3 8.15 45.40 53.49
N SER A 4 8.71 44.20 53.50
CA SER A 4 8.48 43.15 52.51
C SER A 4 7.24 42.32 52.88
N ARG A 5 6.15 42.48 52.12
CA ARG A 5 4.98 41.58 52.20
C ARG A 5 5.18 40.38 51.30
N LEU A 6 5.45 39.22 51.90
CA LEU A 6 5.43 37.90 51.27
C LEU A 6 3.98 37.54 50.89
N ALA A 7 3.67 37.64 49.60
CA ALA A 7 2.42 37.15 49.03
C ALA A 7 2.49 35.62 48.88
N ALA A 8 1.69 34.90 49.66
CA ALA A 8 1.53 33.46 49.56
C ALA A 8 0.92 33.10 48.19
N ARG A 9 1.67 32.33 47.38
CA ARG A 9 1.16 31.77 46.12
C ARG A 9 0.23 30.59 46.43
N PRO A 10 -0.96 30.51 45.81
CA PRO A 10 -1.84 29.37 45.99
C PRO A 10 -1.24 28.11 45.35
N VAL A 11 -1.22 27.03 46.12
CA VAL A 11 -0.79 25.69 45.71
C VAL A 11 -1.73 25.18 44.62
N ARG A 12 -1.16 24.94 43.43
CA ARG A 12 -1.82 24.41 42.24
C ARG A 12 -2.33 23.00 42.54
N ARG A 13 -3.64 22.84 42.76
CA ARG A 13 -4.28 21.54 42.96
C ARG A 13 -4.05 20.66 41.73
N SER A 14 -3.64 19.44 42.01
CA SER A 14 -3.15 18.41 41.09
C SER A 14 -4.26 17.79 40.23
N ASN A 15 -3.86 17.44 39.01
CA ASN A 15 -4.63 16.86 37.91
C ASN A 15 -5.11 15.41 38.16
N ALA A 16 -5.64 15.08 39.34
CA ALA A 16 -6.11 13.72 39.64
C ALA A 16 -7.46 13.37 38.98
N ALA A 17 -8.20 14.36 38.46
CA ALA A 17 -9.52 14.14 37.83
C ALA A 17 -9.47 13.79 36.33
N GLN A 18 -8.30 13.78 35.69
CA GLN A 18 -8.17 13.50 34.25
C GLN A 18 -7.93 12.02 33.90
N CYS A 19 -7.87 11.12 34.89
CA CYS A 19 -7.65 9.69 34.64
C CYS A 19 -8.93 8.89 34.32
N GLY A 20 -10.11 9.52 34.36
CA GLY A 20 -11.40 8.82 34.23
C GLY A 20 -12.12 8.93 32.88
N SER A 21 -11.73 9.81 31.95
CA SER A 21 -12.55 10.15 30.78
C SER A 21 -12.17 9.47 29.46
N TRP A 22 -11.23 8.52 29.47
CA TRP A 22 -10.82 7.82 28.25
C TRP A 22 -11.78 6.70 27.82
N ALA A 23 -12.67 6.25 28.71
CA ALA A 23 -13.57 5.11 28.46
C ALA A 23 -14.87 5.47 27.74
N THR A 24 -15.22 6.76 27.63
CA THR A 24 -16.52 7.22 27.10
C THR A 24 -16.34 8.29 26.02
N ARG A 25 -15.39 8.10 25.10
CA ARG A 25 -15.27 8.95 23.90
C ARG A 25 -16.18 8.42 22.78
N PRO A 26 -17.41 8.97 22.59
CA PRO A 26 -18.33 8.55 21.54
C PRO A 26 -17.75 8.71 20.12
N ASP A 27 -16.66 9.45 20.02
CA ASP A 27 -15.88 9.73 18.81
C ASP A 27 -15.36 8.45 18.11
N ARG A 28 -15.16 7.32 18.82
CA ARG A 28 -14.75 6.06 18.16
C ARG A 28 -15.90 5.28 17.51
N ALA A 29 -17.12 5.40 18.02
CA ALA A 29 -18.28 4.76 17.42
C ALA A 29 -18.72 5.49 16.14
N VAL A 30 -18.54 6.82 16.09
CA VAL A 30 -18.86 7.64 14.91
C VAL A 30 -17.97 7.29 13.72
N VAL A 31 -16.66 7.07 13.95
CA VAL A 31 -15.71 6.72 12.88
C VAL A 31 -16.07 5.38 12.22
N LEU A 32 -16.55 4.39 12.97
CA LEU A 32 -16.98 3.11 12.42
C LEU A 32 -18.35 3.20 11.71
N SER A 33 -19.22 4.13 12.14
CA SER A 33 -20.53 4.35 11.49
C SER A 33 -20.45 5.10 10.17
N GLN A 34 -19.33 5.75 9.87
CA GLN A 34 -19.11 6.50 8.63
C GLN A 34 -18.73 5.62 7.44
N PHE A 35 -18.27 4.38 7.69
CA PHE A 35 -17.91 3.48 6.60
C PHE A 35 -19.14 2.72 6.10
N ASP A 36 -19.53 3.00 4.87
CA ASP A 36 -20.55 2.23 4.18
C ASP A 36 -20.14 0.75 4.10
N ARG A 37 -21.10 -0.14 4.34
CA ARG A 37 -20.90 -1.60 4.31
C ARG A 37 -20.27 -2.07 2.99
N VAL A 38 -20.56 -1.35 1.91
CA VAL A 38 -20.00 -1.58 0.57
C VAL A 38 -18.49 -1.35 0.55
N THR A 39 -18.01 -0.27 1.17
CA THR A 39 -16.58 0.06 1.26
C THR A 39 -15.82 -0.98 2.09
N ILE A 40 -16.39 -1.43 3.21
CA ILE A 40 -15.77 -2.48 4.04
C ILE A 40 -15.71 -3.79 3.27
N ALA A 41 -16.81 -4.19 2.60
CA ALA A 41 -16.86 -5.42 1.83
C ALA A 41 -15.86 -5.41 0.66
N SER A 42 -15.83 -4.33 -0.12
CA SER A 42 -14.96 -4.22 -1.29
C SER A 42 -13.47 -4.20 -0.90
N THR A 43 -13.10 -3.43 0.14
CA THR A 43 -11.73 -3.39 0.64
C THR A 43 -11.29 -4.74 1.24
N SER A 44 -12.19 -5.45 1.92
CA SER A 44 -11.90 -6.78 2.46
C SER A 44 -11.65 -7.82 1.36
N VAL A 45 -12.47 -7.80 0.30
CA VAL A 45 -12.29 -8.68 -0.87
C VAL A 45 -10.97 -8.38 -1.57
N LEU A 46 -10.67 -7.10 -1.78
CA LEU A 46 -9.42 -6.67 -2.40
C LEU A 46 -8.20 -7.05 -1.54
N ALA A 47 -8.28 -6.84 -0.23
CA ALA A 47 -7.23 -7.21 0.72
C ALA A 47 -6.98 -8.73 0.76
N ALA A 48 -8.01 -9.55 0.58
CA ALA A 48 -7.87 -11.02 0.47
C ALA A 48 -7.31 -11.45 -0.90
N ALA A 49 -7.61 -10.70 -1.97
CA ALA A 49 -7.12 -11.00 -3.31
C ALA A 49 -5.60 -10.75 -3.44
N PHE A 50 -5.04 -9.72 -2.81
CA PHE A 50 -3.62 -9.38 -2.96
C PHE A 50 -2.64 -10.48 -2.53
N PRO A 51 -2.75 -11.11 -1.33
CA PRO A 51 -1.88 -12.21 -0.95
C PRO A 51 -2.00 -13.39 -1.92
N THR A 52 -3.22 -13.69 -2.35
CA THR A 52 -3.49 -14.78 -3.29
C THR A 52 -2.79 -14.53 -4.63
N LEU A 53 -2.93 -13.32 -5.18
CA LEU A 53 -2.26 -12.91 -6.41
C LEU A 53 -0.73 -12.89 -6.26
N ALA A 54 -0.22 -12.42 -5.11
CA ALA A 54 1.22 -12.41 -4.84
C ALA A 54 1.81 -13.83 -4.74
N ILE A 55 1.05 -14.79 -4.17
CA ILE A 55 1.47 -16.20 -4.12
C ILE A 55 1.48 -16.80 -5.53
N ILE A 56 0.45 -16.52 -6.34
CA ILE A 56 0.37 -17.01 -7.72
C ILE A 56 1.52 -16.44 -8.55
N ASP A 57 1.82 -15.15 -8.39
CA ASP A 57 2.94 -14.46 -9.03
C ASP A 57 4.28 -15.08 -8.66
N LEU A 58 4.51 -15.29 -7.36
CA LEU A 58 5.74 -15.89 -6.86
C LEU A 58 5.92 -17.33 -7.36
N ALA A 59 4.83 -18.07 -7.54
CA ALA A 59 4.86 -19.46 -7.97
C ALA A 59 4.99 -19.64 -9.49
N HIS A 60 4.39 -18.76 -10.30
CA HIS A 60 4.27 -18.97 -11.75
C HIS A 60 4.96 -17.88 -12.58
N GLN A 61 5.40 -16.77 -11.98
CA GLN A 61 6.01 -15.59 -12.63
C GLN A 61 5.21 -15.02 -13.82
N LEU A 62 3.95 -15.45 -13.94
CA LEU A 62 3.02 -15.14 -15.01
C LEU A 62 1.69 -14.86 -14.34
N LEU A 63 1.38 -13.57 -14.20
CA LEU A 63 0.04 -13.16 -13.84
C LEU A 63 -0.90 -13.48 -15.01
N PRO A 64 -1.89 -14.36 -14.83
CA PRO A 64 -2.86 -14.62 -15.88
C PRO A 64 -3.68 -13.37 -16.15
N ASP A 65 -3.65 -12.91 -17.41
CA ASP A 65 -4.37 -11.70 -17.85
C ASP A 65 -5.86 -11.76 -17.51
N ASN A 66 -6.44 -12.96 -17.52
CA ASN A 66 -7.82 -13.23 -17.16
C ASN A 66 -8.19 -12.84 -15.73
N THR A 67 -7.22 -12.74 -14.81
CA THR A 67 -7.47 -12.36 -13.41
C THR A 67 -7.11 -10.89 -13.16
N VAL A 68 -6.05 -10.41 -13.81
CA VAL A 68 -5.54 -9.05 -13.56
C VAL A 68 -6.36 -7.98 -14.28
N LEU A 69 -6.77 -8.22 -15.53
CA LEU A 69 -7.60 -7.26 -16.25
C LEU A 69 -8.92 -6.97 -15.50
N PRO A 70 -9.68 -7.99 -15.04
CA PRO A 70 -10.87 -7.74 -14.24
C PRO A 70 -10.56 -6.99 -12.96
N GLY A 71 -9.42 -7.25 -12.32
CA GLY A 71 -8.99 -6.50 -11.13
C GLY A 71 -8.72 -5.02 -11.42
N ILE A 72 -8.03 -4.72 -12.51
CA ILE A 72 -7.76 -3.35 -12.96
C ILE A 72 -9.06 -2.64 -13.34
N LEU A 73 -10.00 -3.33 -14.01
CA LEU A 73 -11.29 -2.76 -14.41
C LEU A 73 -12.25 -2.61 -13.22
N ALA A 74 -12.18 -3.52 -12.24
CA ALA A 74 -13.04 -3.48 -11.06
C ALA A 74 -12.86 -2.17 -10.29
N GLY A 75 -11.64 -1.67 -10.11
CA GLY A 75 -11.37 -0.39 -9.43
C GLY A 75 -12.24 0.77 -9.92
N PRO A 76 -12.09 1.23 -11.17
CA PRO A 76 -12.89 2.31 -11.75
C PRO A 76 -14.38 1.95 -11.88
N SER A 77 -14.73 0.69 -12.14
CA SER A 77 -16.14 0.25 -12.19
C SER A 77 -16.84 0.32 -10.84
N PHE A 78 -16.13 0.07 -9.74
CA PHE A 78 -16.67 0.16 -8.37
C PHE A 78 -16.51 1.54 -7.73
N ALA A 79 -15.71 2.45 -8.32
CA ALA A 79 -15.49 3.80 -7.82
C ALA A 79 -16.78 4.59 -7.51
N PRO A 80 -17.84 4.58 -8.36
CA PRO A 80 -19.10 5.28 -8.06
C PRO A 80 -19.78 4.82 -6.77
N PHE A 81 -19.52 3.59 -6.33
CA PHE A 81 -20.12 2.99 -5.14
C PHE A 81 -19.29 3.22 -3.87
N LEU A 82 -18.06 3.71 -3.99
CA LEU A 82 -17.14 3.92 -2.88
C LEU A 82 -17.25 5.31 -2.26
N GLY A 83 -17.96 6.25 -2.91
CA GLY A 83 -18.27 7.60 -2.40
C GLY A 83 -17.08 8.56 -2.30
N HIS A 84 -15.86 8.05 -2.10
CA HIS A 84 -14.62 8.81 -1.96
C HIS A 84 -13.71 8.75 -3.21
N LEU A 85 -14.08 7.95 -4.22
CA LEU A 85 -13.29 7.71 -5.43
C LEU A 85 -14.09 8.10 -6.67
N ASN A 86 -13.54 8.99 -7.48
CA ASN A 86 -14.04 9.22 -8.83
C ASN A 86 -13.57 8.08 -9.76
N THR A 87 -14.41 7.66 -10.71
CA THR A 87 -14.02 6.69 -11.74
C THR A 87 -12.75 7.11 -12.48
N TRP A 88 -12.59 8.41 -12.73
CA TRP A 88 -11.38 8.96 -13.32
C TRP A 88 -10.15 8.84 -12.41
N ASP A 89 -10.30 8.97 -11.09
CA ASP A 89 -9.19 8.79 -10.16
C ASP A 89 -8.72 7.34 -10.13
N GLY A 90 -9.64 6.38 -10.26
CA GLY A 90 -9.30 4.97 -10.43
C GLY A 90 -8.58 4.69 -11.75
N ALA A 91 -9.06 5.26 -12.87
CA ALA A 91 -8.40 5.09 -14.17
C ALA A 91 -6.99 5.72 -14.20
N LEU A 92 -6.83 6.94 -13.67
CA LEU A 92 -5.53 7.61 -13.53
C LEU A 92 -4.61 6.89 -12.53
N GLY A 93 -5.21 6.30 -11.50
CA GLY A 93 -4.58 5.34 -10.60
C GLY A 93 -3.96 4.17 -11.38
N ALA A 94 -4.78 3.42 -12.12
CA ALA A 94 -4.32 2.29 -12.93
C ALA A 94 -3.18 2.65 -13.88
N VAL A 95 -3.37 3.73 -14.66
CA VAL A 95 -2.41 4.19 -15.66
C VAL A 95 -1.08 4.52 -14.99
N ALA A 96 -1.10 5.32 -13.94
CA ALA A 96 0.16 5.77 -13.38
C ALA A 96 0.81 4.75 -12.41
N GLY A 97 0.08 3.74 -11.93
CA GLY A 97 0.66 2.54 -11.32
C GLY A 97 1.38 1.67 -12.35
N PHE A 98 0.83 1.57 -13.57
CA PHE A 98 1.48 0.89 -14.69
C PHE A 98 2.72 1.65 -15.22
N LEU A 99 2.66 2.99 -15.21
CA LEU A 99 3.77 3.85 -15.67
C LEU A 99 4.91 3.96 -14.65
N LEU A 100 4.65 3.74 -13.36
CA LEU A 100 5.65 3.79 -12.30
C LEU A 100 6.88 2.93 -12.61
N PHE A 101 6.64 1.73 -13.15
CA PHE A 101 7.69 0.76 -13.50
C PHE A 101 8.16 0.85 -14.96
N LEU A 102 7.61 1.79 -15.74
CA LEU A 102 8.02 2.02 -17.12
C LEU A 102 9.53 2.31 -17.27
N PRO A 103 10.19 3.17 -16.46
CA PRO A 103 11.62 3.44 -16.64
C PRO A 103 12.50 2.22 -16.36
N ILE A 104 12.11 1.38 -15.40
CA ILE A 104 12.82 0.13 -15.10
C ILE A 104 12.67 -0.86 -16.25
N TRP A 105 11.45 -1.01 -16.78
CA TRP A 105 11.18 -1.85 -17.93
C TRP A 105 11.91 -1.36 -19.20
N LEU A 106 11.90 -0.06 -19.48
CA LEU A 106 12.64 0.53 -20.61
C LEU A 106 14.15 0.25 -20.49
N ARG A 107 14.69 0.29 -19.26
CA ARG A 107 16.09 -0.06 -19.00
C ARG A 107 16.35 -1.55 -19.20
N ALA A 108 15.40 -2.43 -18.87
CA ALA A 108 15.51 -3.86 -19.12
C ALA A 108 15.56 -4.18 -20.62
N GLN A 109 14.93 -3.37 -21.48
CA GLN A 109 14.99 -3.58 -22.94
C GLN A 109 16.36 -3.25 -23.57
N LEU A 110 17.29 -2.65 -22.82
CA LEU A 110 18.62 -2.32 -23.32
C LEU A 110 19.49 -3.60 -23.39
N PRO A 111 20.27 -3.80 -24.48
CA PRO A 111 21.19 -4.94 -24.58
C PRO A 111 22.22 -4.92 -23.44
N GLY A 112 22.24 -5.98 -22.63
CA GLY A 112 23.25 -6.15 -21.59
C GLY A 112 22.89 -7.22 -20.54
N PRO A 113 23.82 -7.55 -19.62
CA PRO A 113 23.62 -8.55 -18.57
C PRO A 113 22.47 -8.24 -17.59
N ALA A 114 21.95 -7.02 -17.63
CA ALA A 114 20.83 -6.53 -16.83
C ALA A 114 19.47 -6.63 -17.54
N GLY A 115 19.41 -7.28 -18.71
CA GLY A 115 18.31 -7.15 -19.68
C GLY A 115 16.95 -7.78 -19.32
N GLN A 116 16.79 -8.43 -18.16
CA GLN A 116 15.52 -9.09 -17.79
C GLN A 116 15.19 -8.96 -16.31
N ILE A 117 15.42 -7.78 -15.73
CA ILE A 117 15.22 -7.59 -14.29
C ILE A 117 13.73 -7.54 -13.90
N MET A 118 12.82 -7.21 -14.83
CA MET A 118 11.42 -7.00 -14.47
C MET A 118 10.44 -7.45 -15.56
N GLY A 119 9.49 -8.31 -15.18
CA GLY A 119 8.46 -8.83 -16.06
C GLY A 119 7.35 -7.82 -16.32
N LEU A 120 6.58 -8.04 -17.40
CA LEU A 120 5.36 -7.27 -17.64
C LEU A 120 4.29 -7.52 -16.54
N GLY A 121 4.38 -8.66 -15.85
CA GLY A 121 3.51 -9.05 -14.74
C GLY A 121 3.50 -8.02 -13.62
N ASP A 122 4.67 -7.58 -13.16
CA ASP A 122 4.82 -6.63 -12.05
C ASP A 122 4.14 -5.28 -12.35
N ARG A 123 4.19 -4.84 -13.61
CA ARG A 123 3.54 -3.59 -14.05
C ARG A 123 2.03 -3.69 -14.01
N LYS A 124 1.48 -4.86 -14.36
CA LYS A 124 0.04 -5.12 -14.31
C LYS A 124 -0.40 -5.29 -12.85
N PHE A 125 0.42 -5.97 -12.05
CA PHE A 125 0.18 -6.13 -10.62
C PHE A 125 0.16 -4.80 -9.88
N SER A 126 1.03 -3.84 -10.24
CA SER A 126 1.01 -2.50 -9.64
C SER A 126 -0.14 -1.61 -10.11
N ALA A 127 -0.61 -1.81 -11.33
CA ALA A 127 -1.76 -1.08 -11.87
C ALA A 127 -3.06 -1.42 -11.13
N MET A 128 -3.25 -2.69 -10.73
CA MET A 128 -4.45 -3.15 -10.05
C MET A 128 -4.76 -2.47 -8.70
N PRO A 129 -3.84 -2.40 -7.71
CA PRO A 129 -4.07 -1.69 -6.45
C PRO A 129 -4.26 -0.20 -6.67
N ASP A 130 -3.50 0.41 -7.57
CA ASP A 130 -3.65 1.84 -7.85
C ASP A 130 -4.98 2.14 -8.54
N ALA A 131 -5.54 1.21 -9.32
CA ALA A 131 -6.88 1.33 -9.88
C ALA A 131 -7.98 1.35 -8.81
N ALA A 132 -7.79 0.55 -7.76
CA ALA A 132 -8.76 0.39 -6.67
C ALA A 132 -8.63 1.47 -5.58
N LEU A 133 -7.42 1.97 -5.33
CA LEU A 133 -7.14 2.98 -4.30
C LEU A 133 -7.09 4.41 -4.86
N GLY A 134 -6.95 4.55 -6.18
CA GLY A 134 -6.79 5.82 -6.86
C GLY A 134 -5.44 6.49 -6.61
N LEU A 135 -5.30 7.72 -7.12
CA LEU A 135 -4.03 8.45 -7.13
C LEU A 135 -3.53 8.85 -5.72
N GLN A 136 -4.45 9.01 -4.77
CA GLN A 136 -4.17 9.60 -3.45
C GLN A 136 -3.30 8.69 -2.57
N PHE A 137 -3.49 7.38 -2.65
CA PHE A 137 -2.79 6.41 -1.80
C PHE A 137 -1.53 5.83 -2.43
N ARG A 138 -1.23 6.19 -3.69
CA ARG A 138 -0.09 5.66 -4.44
C ARG A 138 1.23 5.86 -3.70
N GLY A 139 1.49 7.08 -3.23
CA GLY A 139 2.78 7.43 -2.62
C GLY A 139 3.09 6.61 -1.37
N GLY A 140 2.08 6.34 -0.54
CA GLY A 140 2.24 5.56 0.68
C GLY A 140 2.43 4.08 0.39
N ALA A 141 1.52 3.49 -0.37
CA ALA A 141 1.48 2.05 -0.63
C ALA A 141 2.73 1.56 -1.39
N VAL A 142 3.10 2.27 -2.47
CA VAL A 142 4.30 1.97 -3.27
C VAL A 142 5.55 2.07 -2.42
N HIS A 143 5.68 3.14 -1.63
CA HIS A 143 6.87 3.35 -0.81
C HIS A 143 7.04 2.27 0.26
N THR A 144 5.94 1.85 0.91
CA THR A 144 5.99 0.72 1.84
C THR A 144 6.28 -0.60 1.15
N GLY A 145 5.68 -0.86 -0.02
CA GLY A 145 5.91 -2.07 -0.80
C GLY A 145 7.36 -2.21 -1.25
N VAL A 146 7.95 -1.14 -1.79
CA VAL A 146 9.36 -1.10 -2.20
C VAL A 146 10.30 -1.33 -1.01
N ARG A 147 9.99 -0.76 0.16
CA ARG A 147 10.80 -0.98 1.37
C ARG A 147 10.73 -2.43 1.85
N ILE A 148 9.52 -3.02 1.87
CA ILE A 148 9.33 -4.42 2.29
C ILE A 148 10.01 -5.37 1.29
N GLY A 149 9.80 -5.15 -0.02
CA GLY A 149 10.43 -5.95 -1.08
C GLY A 149 11.95 -5.84 -1.06
N GLY A 150 12.49 -4.62 -0.88
CA GLY A 150 13.93 -4.38 -0.74
C GLY A 150 14.52 -5.08 0.49
N LEU A 151 13.85 -5.03 1.64
CA LEU A 151 14.27 -5.76 2.85
C LEU A 151 14.23 -7.27 2.65
N ALA A 152 13.20 -7.80 2.00
CA ALA A 152 13.09 -9.23 1.68
C ALA A 152 14.22 -9.69 0.73
N ALA A 153 14.54 -8.88 -0.29
CA ALA A 153 15.65 -9.15 -1.20
C ALA A 153 17.01 -9.16 -0.48
N VAL A 154 17.24 -8.20 0.42
CA VAL A 154 18.45 -8.17 1.26
C VAL A 154 18.51 -9.39 2.19
N GLY A 155 17.40 -9.77 2.82
CA GLY A 155 17.33 -10.97 3.66
C GLY A 155 17.64 -12.25 2.88
N ARG A 156 17.15 -12.37 1.65
CA ARG A 156 17.45 -13.50 0.77
C ARG A 156 18.92 -13.51 0.32
N TYR A 157 19.49 -12.35 0.02
CA TYR A 157 20.92 -12.22 -0.28
C TYR A 157 21.78 -12.66 0.91
N TRP A 158 21.39 -12.26 2.13
CA TRP A 158 22.14 -12.56 3.36
C TRP A 158 22.07 -14.04 3.78
N THR A 159 20.97 -14.73 3.45
CA THR A 159 20.77 -16.16 3.75
C THR A 159 21.50 -17.11 2.79
N GLY A 160 22.28 -16.58 1.83
CA GLY A 160 23.14 -17.38 0.95
C GLY A 160 22.40 -18.25 -0.07
N HIS A 161 21.07 -18.12 -0.19
CA HIS A 161 20.25 -18.80 -1.21
C HIS A 161 20.25 -18.04 -2.54
N SER A 162 21.43 -17.61 -3.00
CA SER A 162 21.63 -17.16 -4.37
C SER A 162 22.04 -18.35 -5.22
N THR A 163 21.11 -19.29 -5.43
CA THR A 163 21.15 -20.14 -6.64
C THR A 163 20.89 -19.23 -7.84
N PHE A 164 21.94 -18.50 -8.25
CA PHE A 164 22.15 -18.26 -9.67
C PHE A 164 22.26 -19.66 -10.27
N LEU A 165 21.17 -20.13 -10.88
CA LEU A 165 21.25 -21.34 -11.68
C LEU A 165 22.33 -21.05 -12.73
N PRO A 166 23.41 -21.84 -12.77
CA PRO A 166 24.43 -21.66 -13.80
C PRO A 166 23.73 -21.71 -15.16
N GLU A 167 24.22 -20.87 -16.05
CA GLU A 167 23.75 -20.63 -17.41
C GLU A 167 23.99 -21.85 -18.33
N GLU A 168 23.75 -23.07 -17.83
CA GLU A 168 23.82 -24.27 -18.63
C GLU A 168 22.45 -24.58 -19.23
N THR A 169 22.39 -24.44 -20.55
CA THR A 169 21.50 -25.13 -21.49
C THR A 169 20.07 -24.60 -21.65
N VAL A 170 19.94 -23.50 -22.41
CA VAL A 170 18.85 -23.37 -23.38
C VAL A 170 19.47 -22.98 -24.72
N TYR A 171 19.72 -24.00 -25.55
CA TYR A 171 19.81 -23.86 -27.01
C TYR A 171 18.40 -23.72 -27.59
#